data_AF-A0A415ZCS2-F1
#
_entry.id   AF-A0A415ZCS2-F1
#
_cell.length_a   1.000
_cell.length_b   1.000
_cell.length_c   1.000
_cell.angle_alpha   90.00
_cell.angle_beta   90.00
_cell.angle_gamma   90.00
#
_symmetry.space_group_name_H-M   'P 1'
#
loop_
_entity.id
_entity.type
_entity.pdbx_description
1 polymer ?
#
loop_
_entity_poly.entity_id
_entity_poly.type
_entity_poly.pdbx_seq_one_letter_code
_entity_poly.pdbx_strand_id
1 'polypeptide(L)'
;MPPAKFQMSEELRAEIKAKGNFFDISKYFVDKCYEINGIEETHQAYAERLRQAREEKSYLQKGYSQKDLAKAIGCSVECISRIERKKNKDIDVERLQVLAYILNVTPHYLIGAVDKKDHSAFFNEERNKICELQKAIDFYTDKDLKIAREYVAKDRLKQVAEMQK
;
A
#
# COMPACT_ATOMS: atom_id res chain seq x y z
N MET A 1 4.22 -24.59 -13.64
CA MET A 1 3.74 -23.20 -13.84
C MET A 1 2.25 -23.18 -13.51
N PRO A 2 1.72 -22.19 -12.76
CA PRO A 2 0.29 -22.11 -12.48
C PRO A 2 -0.53 -22.07 -13.78
N PRO A 3 -1.78 -22.58 -13.81
CA PRO A 3 -2.60 -22.57 -15.02
C PRO A 3 -2.74 -21.15 -15.59
N ALA A 4 -2.78 -20.99 -16.93
CA ALA A 4 -2.78 -19.70 -17.61
C ALA A 4 -3.84 -18.70 -17.09
N LYS A 5 -5.04 -19.18 -16.74
CA LYS A 5 -6.11 -18.38 -16.12
C LYS A 5 -5.80 -17.82 -14.73
N PHE A 6 -4.73 -18.31 -14.11
CA PHE A 6 -4.22 -17.91 -12.80
C PHE A 6 -2.80 -17.33 -12.89
N GLN A 7 -2.32 -17.11 -14.11
CA GLN A 7 -1.12 -16.34 -14.37
C GLN A 7 -1.51 -14.87 -14.45
N MET A 8 -0.60 -14.02 -14.00
CA MET A 8 -0.77 -12.58 -14.09
C MET A 8 -0.92 -12.15 -15.55
N SER A 9 -1.91 -11.31 -15.84
CA SER A 9 -2.07 -10.77 -17.18
C SER A 9 -0.83 -9.96 -17.57
N GLU A 10 -0.51 -9.95 -18.86
CA GLU A 10 0.61 -9.16 -19.37
C GLU A 10 0.44 -7.67 -19.11
N GLU A 11 -0.80 -7.17 -19.17
CA GLU A 11 -1.15 -5.79 -18.84
C GLU A 11 -0.80 -5.44 -17.40
N LEU A 12 -1.19 -6.29 -16.44
CA LEU A 12 -0.91 -6.07 -15.03
C LEU A 12 0.60 -6.22 -14.74
N ARG A 13 1.28 -7.18 -15.40
CA ARG A 13 2.73 -7.29 -15.35
C ARG A 13 3.43 -6.03 -15.87
N ALA A 14 2.95 -5.46 -16.98
CA ALA A 14 3.49 -4.25 -17.57
C ALA A 14 3.27 -3.03 -16.66
N GLU A 15 2.09 -2.93 -16.04
CA GLU A 15 1.77 -1.86 -15.08
C GLU A 15 2.68 -1.94 -13.84
N ILE A 16 2.87 -3.14 -13.28
CA ILE A 16 3.78 -3.37 -12.16
C ILE A 16 5.21 -3.01 -12.54
N LYS A 17 5.65 -3.43 -13.73
CA LYS A 17 6.99 -3.11 -14.24
C LYS A 17 7.19 -1.61 -14.43
N ALA A 18 6.18 -0.90 -14.94
CA ALA A 18 6.21 0.56 -15.10
C ALA A 18 6.26 1.29 -13.75
N LYS A 19 5.61 0.74 -12.72
CA LYS A 19 5.66 1.23 -11.34
C LYS A 19 6.84 0.65 -10.53
N GLY A 20 7.67 -0.21 -11.15
CA GLY A 20 8.64 -1.08 -10.49
C GLY A 20 9.71 -0.37 -9.67
N ASN A 21 10.12 0.85 -10.05
CA ASN A 21 11.06 1.68 -9.29
C ASN A 21 10.59 1.97 -7.84
N PHE A 22 9.30 1.80 -7.57
CA PHE A 22 8.66 2.05 -6.28
C PHE A 22 8.45 0.77 -5.45
N PHE A 23 8.58 -0.40 -6.07
CA PHE A 23 8.25 -1.72 -5.52
C PHE A 23 9.42 -2.71 -5.54
N ASP A 24 10.63 -2.24 -5.86
CA ASP A 24 11.72 -3.13 -6.25
C ASP A 24 12.18 -4.01 -5.07
N ILE A 25 11.66 -5.23 -5.05
CA ILE A 25 12.16 -6.30 -4.23
C ILE A 25 12.73 -7.31 -5.20
N SER A 26 14.03 -7.54 -5.12
CA SER A 26 14.70 -8.52 -5.95
C SER A 26 14.75 -9.86 -5.22
N LYS A 27 14.99 -10.94 -5.97
CA LYS A 27 15.25 -12.26 -5.38
C LYS A 27 16.36 -12.20 -4.32
N TYR A 28 17.36 -11.35 -4.52
CA TYR A 28 18.42 -11.09 -3.56
C TYR A 28 17.89 -10.65 -2.18
N PHE A 29 16.88 -9.80 -2.10
CA PHE A 29 16.30 -9.36 -0.83
C PHE A 29 15.57 -10.48 -0.09
N VAL A 30 14.83 -11.31 -0.82
CA VAL A 30 14.17 -12.51 -0.24
C VAL A 30 15.22 -13.48 0.29
N ASP A 31 16.26 -13.75 -0.50
CA ASP A 31 17.36 -14.64 -0.09
C ASP A 31 18.09 -14.08 1.14
N LYS A 32 18.30 -12.75 1.22
CA LYS A 32 18.86 -12.11 2.42
C LYS A 32 17.97 -12.23 3.64
N CYS A 33 16.65 -12.15 3.49
CA CYS A 33 15.74 -12.40 4.61
C CYS A 33 15.82 -13.84 5.09
N TYR A 34 15.93 -14.82 4.17
CA TYR A 34 16.16 -16.21 4.54
C TYR A 34 17.49 -16.41 5.29
N GLU A 35 18.56 -15.72 4.88
CA GLU A 35 19.86 -15.77 5.57
C GLU A 35 19.80 -15.20 6.99
N ILE A 36 19.13 -14.05 7.17
CA ILE A 36 19.12 -13.32 8.45
C ILE A 36 18.13 -13.92 9.43
N ASN A 37 16.90 -14.16 8.97
CA ASN A 37 15.78 -14.52 9.82
C ASN A 37 15.54 -16.04 9.87
N GLY A 38 16.02 -16.77 8.86
CA GLY A 38 15.63 -18.16 8.62
C GLY A 38 14.45 -18.28 7.66
N ILE A 39 14.38 -19.41 6.95
CA ILE A 39 13.32 -19.69 5.98
C ILE A 39 11.97 -19.78 6.69
N GLU A 40 11.89 -20.52 7.80
CA GLU A 40 10.63 -20.75 8.52
C GLU A 40 10.02 -19.44 9.04
N GLU A 41 10.85 -18.58 9.65
CA GLU A 41 10.47 -17.29 10.19
C GLU A 41 10.05 -16.31 9.10
N THR A 42 10.76 -16.30 7.96
CA THR A 42 10.40 -15.45 6.81
C THR A 42 9.05 -15.87 6.23
N HIS A 43 8.81 -17.19 6.11
CA HIS A 43 7.52 -17.73 5.67
C HIS A 43 6.40 -17.48 6.69
N GLN A 44 6.71 -17.54 7.99
CA GLN A 44 5.79 -17.19 9.07
C GLN A 44 5.34 -15.74 8.94
N ALA A 45 6.30 -14.81 8.87
CA ALA A 45 6.03 -13.38 8.74
C ALA A 45 5.20 -13.10 7.49
N TYR A 46 5.56 -13.71 6.36
CA TYR A 46 4.80 -13.58 5.12
C TYR A 46 3.35 -14.04 5.24
N ALA A 47 3.12 -15.23 5.81
CA ALA A 47 1.78 -15.76 5.99
C ALA A 47 0.92 -14.87 6.92
N GLU A 48 1.47 -14.45 8.06
CA GLU A 48 0.75 -13.67 9.06
C GLU A 48 0.44 -12.25 8.57
N ARG A 49 1.45 -11.56 8.03
CA ARG A 49 1.30 -10.17 7.57
C ARG A 49 0.44 -10.08 6.32
N LEU A 50 0.50 -11.08 5.43
CA LEU A 50 -0.44 -11.18 4.31
C LEU A 50 -1.87 -11.31 4.82
N ARG A 51 -2.13 -12.23 5.76
CA ARG A 51 -3.46 -12.45 6.30
C ARG A 51 -3.99 -11.21 7.00
N GLN A 52 -3.18 -10.57 7.84
CA GLN A 52 -3.53 -9.33 8.52
C GLN A 52 -3.86 -8.23 7.51
N ALA A 53 -2.97 -7.95 6.56
CA ALA A 53 -3.19 -6.91 5.56
C ALA A 53 -4.42 -7.19 4.68
N ARG A 54 -4.72 -8.46 4.41
CA ARG A 54 -5.93 -8.88 3.70
C ARG A 54 -7.21 -8.62 4.50
N GLU A 55 -7.24 -9.00 5.77
CA GLU A 55 -8.43 -8.92 6.62
C GLU A 55 -8.69 -7.50 7.15
N GLU A 56 -7.65 -6.66 7.19
CA GLU A 56 -7.73 -5.30 7.69
C GLU A 56 -8.69 -4.44 6.88
N LYS A 57 -9.65 -3.83 7.60
CA LYS A 57 -10.55 -2.84 7.02
C LYS A 57 -9.85 -1.49 6.98
N SER A 58 -9.85 -0.87 5.81
CA SER A 58 -9.50 0.54 5.66
C SER A 58 -10.76 1.39 5.72
N TYR A 59 -10.60 2.70 5.94
CA TYR A 59 -11.68 3.68 5.83
C TYR A 59 -12.31 3.71 4.42
N LEU A 60 -11.62 3.20 3.40
CA LEU A 60 -12.09 3.15 2.01
C LEU A 60 -12.75 1.83 1.60
N GLN A 61 -12.46 0.71 2.29
CA GLN A 61 -12.99 -0.60 1.89
C GLN A 61 -12.99 -1.63 3.00
N LYS A 62 -13.93 -2.58 2.90
CA LYS A 62 -13.90 -3.80 3.72
C LYS A 62 -12.65 -4.62 3.34
N GLY A 63 -12.04 -5.29 4.33
CA GLY A 63 -10.96 -6.24 4.07
C GLY A 63 -11.40 -7.33 3.09
N TYR A 64 -10.44 -7.90 2.38
CA TYR A 64 -10.67 -8.90 1.34
C TYR A 64 -10.90 -10.29 1.96
N SER A 65 -11.84 -11.06 1.41
CA SER A 65 -11.78 -12.52 1.61
C SER A 65 -10.62 -13.12 0.80
N GLN A 66 -10.21 -14.36 1.10
CA GLN A 66 -9.23 -15.07 0.26
C GLN A 66 -9.68 -15.14 -1.21
N LYS A 67 -11.00 -15.24 -1.45
CA LYS A 67 -11.60 -15.28 -2.78
C LYS A 67 -11.50 -13.93 -3.49
N ASP A 68 -11.75 -12.83 -2.78
CA ASP A 68 -11.70 -11.48 -3.37
C ASP A 68 -10.27 -11.09 -3.70
N LEU A 69 -9.31 -11.37 -2.80
CA LEU A 69 -7.90 -11.13 -3.07
C LEU A 69 -7.40 -11.97 -4.24
N ALA A 70 -7.73 -13.27 -4.27
CA ALA A 70 -7.34 -14.15 -5.37
C ALA A 70 -7.89 -13.65 -6.72
N LYS A 71 -9.13 -13.15 -6.74
CA LYS A 71 -9.72 -12.54 -7.94
C LYS A 71 -8.98 -11.27 -8.35
N ALA A 72 -8.64 -10.40 -7.40
CA ALA A 72 -7.94 -9.14 -7.67
C ALA A 72 -6.52 -9.37 -8.22
N ILE A 73 -5.79 -10.36 -7.70
CA ILE A 73 -4.44 -10.68 -8.16
C ILE A 73 -4.39 -11.64 -9.35
N GLY A 74 -5.55 -12.18 -9.76
CA GLY A 74 -5.63 -13.16 -10.86
C GLY A 74 -5.02 -14.52 -10.53
N CYS A 75 -5.25 -15.05 -9.32
CA CYS A 75 -4.78 -16.38 -8.92
C CYS A 75 -5.92 -17.28 -8.41
N SER A 76 -5.61 -18.54 -8.07
CA SER A 76 -6.57 -19.43 -7.41
C SER A 76 -6.71 -19.08 -5.92
N VAL A 77 -7.91 -19.30 -5.35
CA VAL A 77 -8.14 -19.13 -3.90
C VAL A 77 -7.19 -20.02 -3.10
N GLU A 78 -6.92 -21.23 -3.60
CA GLU A 78 -5.97 -22.17 -3.01
C GLU A 78 -4.56 -21.59 -2.93
N CYS A 79 -4.13 -20.77 -3.90
CA CYS A 79 -2.82 -20.11 -3.86
C CYS A 79 -2.69 -19.22 -2.62
N ILE A 80 -3.67 -18.35 -2.37
CA ILE A 80 -3.71 -17.51 -1.16
C ILE A 80 -3.74 -18.39 0.09
N SER A 81 -4.59 -19.41 0.09
CA SER A 81 -4.74 -20.33 1.22
C SER A 81 -3.45 -21.07 1.56
N ARG A 82 -2.63 -21.45 0.56
CA ARG A 82 -1.33 -22.10 0.78
C ARG A 82 -0.29 -21.14 1.34
N ILE A 83 -0.28 -19.88 0.88
CA ILE A 83 0.61 -18.85 1.43
C ILE A 83 0.29 -18.65 2.91
N GLU A 84 -0.97 -18.37 3.26
CA GLU A 84 -1.40 -18.12 4.64
C GLU A 84 -1.21 -19.33 5.57
N ARG A 85 -1.15 -20.54 5.02
CA ARG A 85 -0.85 -21.78 5.76
C ARG A 85 0.62 -22.19 5.72
N LYS A 86 1.50 -21.36 5.15
CA LYS A 86 2.96 -21.61 5.07
C LYS A 86 3.30 -22.90 4.30
N LYS A 87 2.45 -23.26 3.33
CA LYS A 87 2.59 -24.47 2.49
C LYS A 87 3.28 -24.22 1.14
N ASN A 88 3.77 -23.01 0.93
CA ASN A 88 4.57 -22.69 -0.25
C ASN A 88 6.05 -22.98 0.04
N LYS A 89 6.72 -23.56 -0.95
CA LYS A 89 8.15 -23.88 -0.86
C LYS A 89 9.05 -22.64 -0.95
N ASP A 90 8.58 -21.59 -1.62
CA ASP A 90 9.34 -20.37 -1.85
C ASP A 90 8.38 -19.16 -2.00
N ILE A 91 8.93 -17.97 -1.82
CA ILE A 91 8.26 -16.68 -2.01
C ILE A 91 8.52 -16.18 -3.42
N ASP A 92 7.46 -16.16 -4.22
CA ASP A 92 7.48 -15.62 -5.58
C ASP A 92 7.49 -14.10 -5.52
N VAL A 93 8.59 -13.51 -6.01
CA VAL A 93 8.87 -12.07 -5.98
C VAL A 93 7.81 -11.25 -6.71
N GLU A 94 7.42 -11.65 -7.92
CA GLU A 94 6.41 -10.93 -8.70
C GLU A 94 5.08 -10.93 -7.95
N ARG A 95 4.64 -12.10 -7.45
CA ARG A 95 3.40 -12.21 -6.70
C ARG A 95 3.42 -11.42 -5.40
N LEU A 96 4.55 -11.41 -4.70
CA LEU A 96 4.75 -10.62 -3.50
C LEU A 96 4.55 -9.13 -3.78
N GLN A 97 5.12 -8.61 -4.87
CA GLN A 97 4.94 -7.21 -5.27
C GLN A 97 3.48 -6.86 -5.56
N VAL A 98 2.74 -7.77 -6.18
CA VAL A 98 1.33 -7.57 -6.53
C VAL A 98 0.44 -7.57 -5.30
N LEU A 99 0.69 -8.53 -4.39
CA LEU A 99 -0.02 -8.62 -3.12
C LEU A 99 0.22 -7.36 -2.30
N ALA A 100 1.47 -6.91 -2.22
CA ALA A 100 1.85 -5.64 -1.61
C ALA A 100 1.10 -4.46 -2.22
N TYR A 101 1.04 -4.38 -3.56
CA TYR A 101 0.33 -3.32 -4.28
C TYR A 101 -1.17 -3.28 -3.95
N ILE A 102 -1.87 -4.41 -4.11
CA ILE A 102 -3.33 -4.49 -3.88
C ILE A 102 -3.68 -4.24 -2.41
N LEU A 103 -2.82 -4.69 -1.49
CA LEU A 103 -3.02 -4.53 -0.05
C LEU A 103 -2.49 -3.19 0.49
N ASN A 104 -1.92 -2.35 -0.38
CA ASN A 104 -1.36 -1.04 -0.02
C ASN A 104 -0.32 -1.11 1.12
N VAL A 105 0.59 -2.07 1.02
CA VAL A 105 1.70 -2.33 1.96
C VAL A 105 2.99 -2.64 1.21
N THR A 106 4.16 -2.41 1.81
CA THR A 106 5.41 -2.72 1.12
C THR A 106 5.68 -4.23 1.05
N PRO A 107 6.37 -4.72 0.00
CA PRO A 107 6.84 -6.11 -0.06
C PRO A 107 7.72 -6.49 1.13
N HIS A 108 8.58 -5.56 1.56
CA HIS A 108 9.46 -5.67 2.73
C HIS A 108 8.67 -5.89 4.03
N TYR A 109 7.55 -5.18 4.20
CA TYR A 109 6.66 -5.41 5.33
C TYR A 109 6.10 -6.83 5.26
N LEU A 110 5.58 -7.27 4.12
CA LEU A 110 5.00 -8.61 4.03
C LEU A 110 5.99 -9.71 4.44
N ILE A 111 7.25 -9.67 4.00
CA ILE A 111 8.23 -10.75 4.29
C ILE A 111 8.97 -10.63 5.63
N GLY A 112 8.62 -9.68 6.51
CA GLY A 112 9.31 -9.57 7.81
C GLY A 112 10.56 -8.70 7.82
N ALA A 113 10.93 -8.06 6.71
CA ALA A 113 12.17 -7.27 6.63
C ALA A 113 12.08 -5.93 7.39
N VAL A 114 10.87 -5.40 7.58
CA VAL A 114 10.59 -4.18 8.36
C VAL A 114 9.35 -4.36 9.21
N ASP A 115 9.34 -3.88 10.45
CA ASP A 115 8.19 -4.07 11.35
C ASP A 115 7.05 -3.09 11.12
N LYS A 116 7.37 -1.91 10.60
CA LYS A 116 6.37 -0.88 10.36
C LYS A 116 5.63 -1.18 9.06
N LYS A 117 4.31 -1.26 9.16
CA LYS A 117 3.41 -1.23 8.02
C LYS A 117 3.50 0.15 7.39
N ASP A 118 4.44 0.30 6.47
CA ASP A 118 4.73 1.58 5.86
C ASP A 118 3.81 1.79 4.65
N HIS A 119 2.91 2.76 4.77
CA HIS A 119 2.08 3.25 3.67
C HIS A 119 2.72 4.45 2.94
N SER A 120 3.78 5.05 3.50
CA SER A 120 4.54 6.14 2.85
C SER A 120 5.30 5.67 1.62
N ALA A 121 5.52 4.35 1.56
CA ALA A 121 5.69 3.54 0.37
C ALA A 121 4.88 4.05 -0.83
N PHE A 122 3.62 4.46 -0.63
CA PHE A 122 2.56 4.47 -1.66
C PHE A 122 2.07 5.83 -2.17
N PHE A 123 2.33 6.95 -1.50
CA PHE A 123 1.73 8.24 -1.88
C PHE A 123 2.65 9.44 -1.59
N ASN A 124 3.87 9.44 -2.13
CA ASN A 124 4.87 10.44 -1.74
C ASN A 124 4.56 11.89 -2.11
N GLU A 125 3.69 12.19 -3.08
CA GLU A 125 3.36 13.61 -3.38
C GLU A 125 2.13 14.12 -2.63
N GLU A 126 1.03 13.36 -2.63
CA GLU A 126 -0.22 13.78 -2.01
C GLU A 126 -0.18 13.65 -0.49
N ARG A 127 0.46 12.60 0.06
CA ARG A 127 0.56 12.41 1.51
C ARG A 127 1.51 13.40 2.15
N ASN A 128 2.59 13.79 1.45
CA ASN A 128 3.48 14.86 1.93
C ASN A 128 2.74 16.20 1.95
N LYS A 129 1.95 16.53 0.91
CA LYS A 129 1.10 17.72 0.92
C LYS A 129 0.07 17.69 2.06
N ILE A 130 -0.61 16.57 2.28
CA ILE A 130 -1.61 16.45 3.36
C ILE A 130 -0.95 16.53 4.74
N CYS A 131 0.23 15.94 4.93
CA CYS A 131 0.94 15.97 6.21
C CYS A 131 1.52 17.36 6.50
N GLU A 132 2.03 18.08 5.49
CA GLU A 132 2.43 19.49 5.64
C GLU A 132 1.24 20.40 5.93
N LEU A 133 0.10 20.19 5.26
CA LEU A 133 -1.14 20.92 5.57
C LEU A 133 -1.64 20.63 6.98
N GLN A 134 -1.57 19.38 7.43
CA GLN A 134 -1.99 19.00 8.78
C GLN A 134 -1.07 19.60 9.85
N LYS A 135 0.25 19.56 9.65
CA LYS A 135 1.20 20.24 10.55
C LYS A 135 0.97 21.74 10.61
N ALA A 136 0.65 22.38 9.49
CA ALA A 136 0.31 23.80 9.46
C ALA A 136 -1.00 24.06 10.22
N ILE A 137 -2.02 23.24 10.05
CA ILE A 137 -3.29 23.32 10.79
C ILE A 137 -3.06 23.17 12.29
N ASP A 138 -2.23 22.22 12.71
CA ASP A 138 -1.95 21.94 14.12
C ASP A 138 -1.06 23.01 14.78
N PHE A 139 -0.31 23.79 13.98
CA PHE A 139 0.55 24.89 14.44
C PHE A 139 -0.22 26.20 14.70
N TYR A 140 -1.28 26.46 13.93
CA TYR A 140 -2.11 27.64 14.12
C TYR A 140 -3.24 27.36 15.09
N THR A 141 -3.44 28.24 16.08
CA THR A 141 -4.56 28.07 17.00
C THR A 141 -5.88 28.30 16.28
N ASP A 142 -6.99 27.76 16.79
CA ASP A 142 -8.33 27.98 16.22
C ASP A 142 -8.66 29.48 16.05
N LYS A 143 -8.07 30.34 16.89
CA LYS A 143 -8.20 31.79 16.82
C LYS A 143 -7.46 32.37 15.60
N ASP A 144 -6.25 31.89 15.31
CA ASP A 144 -5.45 32.31 14.16
C ASP A 144 -6.09 31.83 12.85
N LEU A 145 -6.59 30.60 12.83
CA LEU A 145 -7.33 30.04 11.69
C LEU A 145 -8.64 30.79 11.42
N LYS A 146 -9.34 31.25 12.47
CA LYS A 146 -10.56 32.06 12.35
C LYS A 146 -10.27 33.43 11.74
N ILE A 147 -9.20 34.10 12.19
CA ILE A 147 -8.77 35.40 11.65
C ILE A 147 -8.38 35.26 10.17
N ALA A 148 -7.61 34.23 9.82
CA ALA A 148 -7.23 33.97 8.44
C ALA A 148 -8.45 33.71 7.53
N ARG A 149 -9.43 32.93 8.00
CA ARG A 149 -10.69 32.69 7.27
C ARG A 149 -11.49 33.97 7.07
N GLU A 150 -11.60 34.82 8.09
CA GLU A 150 -12.28 36.11 8.01
C GLU A 150 -11.58 37.08 7.03
N TYR A 151 -10.25 37.05 6.98
CA TYR A 151 -9.47 37.89 6.06
C TYR A 151 -9.66 37.46 4.60
N VAL A 152 -9.54 36.16 4.31
CA VAL A 152 -9.76 35.60 2.97
C VAL A 152 -11.20 35.81 2.50
N ALA A 153 -12.18 35.69 3.40
CA ALA A 153 -13.58 35.96 3.08
C ALA A 153 -13.82 37.45 2.73
N LYS A 154 -13.23 38.38 3.49
CA LYS A 154 -13.31 39.82 3.20
C LYS A 154 -12.65 40.19 1.87
N ASP A 155 -11.50 39.59 1.58
CA ASP A 155 -10.78 39.83 0.34
C ASP A 155 -11.56 39.33 -0.89
N ARG A 156 -12.13 38.12 -0.80
CA ARG A 156 -13.03 37.59 -1.84
C ARG A 156 -14.27 38.45 -2.05
N LEU A 157 -14.87 38.97 -0.97
CA LEU A 157 -16.03 39.86 -1.08
C LEU A 157 -15.67 41.20 -1.76
N LYS A 158 -14.48 41.73 -1.50
CA LYS A 158 -13.95 42.91 -2.21
C LYS A 158 -13.76 42.64 -3.71
N GLN A 159 -13.11 41.54 -4.06
CA GLN A 159 -12.88 41.15 -5.45
C GLN A 159 -14.20 40.96 -6.22
N VAL A 160 -15.20 40.32 -5.59
CA VAL A 160 -16.54 40.15 -6.19
C VAL A 160 -17.27 41.49 -6.33
N ALA A 161 -17.16 42.40 -5.36
CA ALA A 161 -17.76 43.73 -5.44
C ALA A 161 -17.10 44.64 -6.49
N GLU A 162 -15.80 44.45 -6.75
CA GLU A 162 -15.06 45.14 -7.82
C GLU A 162 -15.42 44.59 -9.21
N MET A 163 -15.79 43.30 -9.30
CA MET A 163 -16.28 42.69 -10.55
C MET A 163 -17.74 43.04 -10.89
N GLN A 164 -18.51 43.59 -9.95
CA GLN A 164 -19.92 43.97 -10.15
C GLN A 164 -20.14 45.48 -10.37
N LYS A 165 -19.06 46.27 -10.42
CA LYS A 165 -19.06 47.68 -10.86
C LYS A 165 -18.76 47.77 -12.35
#